data_AF-A0A7W7RPT6-F1
#
_entry.id   AF-A0A7W7RPT6-F1
#
_cell.length_a   1.000
_cell.length_b   1.000
_cell.length_c   1.000
_cell.angle_alpha   90.00
_cell.angle_beta   90.00
_cell.angle_gamma   90.00
#
_symmetry.space_group_name_H-M   'P 1'
#
loop_
_entity.id
_entity.type
_entity.pdbx_description
1 polymer ?
#
loop_
_entity_poly.entity_id
_entity_poly.type
_entity_poly.pdbx_seq_one_letter_code
_entity_poly.pdbx_strand_id
1 'polypeptide(L)'
;MTTAKIDSKTTTQVAEVVDPYLDTIAAKLRSGTVQRLPVVGELVPTELTEPAPGEEKAPSVKLRLATAEIPDGDEQTEQVREVQRAFWLLRTSAGTLTPEGDIELAKHTANVAGDRVAMIGAARYRAALGHWATVARTATTANLSASEMWIEMERLADGLAAALGHDQDDED
;
A
#
# COMPACT_ATOMS: atom_id res chain seq x y z
N MET A 1 10.90 30.57 -8.63
CA MET A 1 10.19 29.54 -7.85
C MET A 1 10.02 28.32 -8.75
N THR A 2 10.36 27.11 -8.30
CA THR A 2 10.31 25.88 -9.11
C THR A 2 8.91 25.26 -9.05
N THR A 3 8.39 24.82 -10.19
CA THR A 3 7.04 24.24 -10.30
C THR A 3 7.12 22.71 -10.35
N ALA A 4 6.39 22.02 -9.48
CA ALA A 4 6.24 20.57 -9.55
C ALA A 4 5.22 20.16 -10.62
N LYS A 5 5.56 19.17 -11.44
CA LYS A 5 4.67 18.55 -12.43
C LYS A 5 4.54 17.06 -12.12
N ILE A 6 3.32 16.53 -12.11
CA ILE A 6 3.09 15.08 -11.94
C ILE A 6 3.14 14.42 -13.31
N ASP A 7 3.96 13.37 -13.46
CA ASP A 7 3.99 12.55 -14.66
C ASP A 7 2.65 11.82 -14.82
N SER A 8 2.07 11.89 -16.02
CA SER A 8 0.87 11.12 -16.36
C SER A 8 1.18 9.62 -16.52
N LYS A 9 2.45 9.25 -16.62
CA LYS A 9 2.90 7.86 -16.63
C LYS A 9 3.16 7.39 -15.21
N THR A 10 2.51 6.31 -14.82
CA THR A 10 2.79 5.55 -13.59
C THR A 10 3.93 4.55 -13.83
N THR A 11 4.55 4.06 -12.75
CA THR A 11 5.45 2.89 -12.83
C THR A 11 4.65 1.62 -13.07
N THR A 12 5.29 0.55 -13.53
CA THR A 12 4.68 -0.78 -13.69
C THR A 12 4.05 -1.25 -12.37
N GLN A 13 4.77 -1.08 -11.25
CA GLN A 13 4.29 -1.43 -9.91
C GLN A 13 2.99 -0.69 -9.54
N VAL A 14 2.87 0.60 -9.87
CA VAL A 14 1.65 1.36 -9.62
C VAL A 14 0.53 0.92 -10.56
N ALA A 15 0.83 0.59 -11.81
CA ALA A 15 -0.15 0.05 -12.75
C ALA A 15 -0.74 -1.27 -12.23
N GLU A 16 0.09 -2.20 -11.77
CA GLU A 16 -0.33 -3.49 -11.20
C GLU A 16 -1.29 -3.33 -10.01
N VAL A 17 -1.05 -2.33 -9.16
CA VAL A 17 -1.94 -2.04 -8.01
C VAL A 17 -3.27 -1.41 -8.46
N VAL A 18 -3.27 -0.60 -9.51
CA VAL A 18 -4.47 0.11 -10.00
C VAL A 18 -5.34 -0.76 -10.91
N ASP A 19 -4.72 -1.62 -11.72
CA ASP A 19 -5.33 -2.40 -12.80
C ASP A 19 -6.60 -3.16 -12.37
N PRO A 20 -6.63 -3.86 -11.21
CA PRO A 20 -7.84 -4.56 -10.75
C PRO A 20 -9.07 -3.67 -10.57
N TYR A 21 -8.88 -2.37 -10.37
CA TYR A 21 -9.93 -1.41 -10.06
C TYR A 21 -10.39 -0.60 -11.27
N LEU A 22 -9.68 -0.65 -12.40
CA LEU A 22 -9.92 0.21 -13.57
C LEU A 22 -11.33 0.08 -14.13
N ASP A 23 -11.87 -1.14 -14.21
CA ASP A 23 -13.23 -1.36 -14.72
C ASP A 23 -14.30 -0.75 -13.81
N THR A 24 -14.12 -0.86 -12.50
CA THR A 24 -15.02 -0.26 -11.50
C THR A 24 -14.97 1.26 -11.56
N ILE A 25 -13.77 1.83 -11.69
CA ILE A 25 -13.57 3.28 -11.82
C ILE A 25 -14.21 3.79 -13.12
N ALA A 26 -13.98 3.09 -14.23
CA ALA A 26 -14.54 3.43 -15.53
C ALA A 26 -16.07 3.35 -15.54
N ALA A 27 -16.66 2.31 -14.92
CA ALA A 27 -18.11 2.17 -14.78
C ALA A 27 -18.73 3.34 -14.01
N LYS A 28 -18.15 3.71 -12.86
CA LYS A 28 -18.62 4.86 -12.07
C LYS A 28 -18.46 6.18 -12.81
N LEU A 29 -17.34 6.39 -13.51
CA LEU A 29 -17.15 7.58 -14.32
C LEU A 29 -18.21 7.71 -15.42
N ARG A 30 -18.51 6.61 -16.14
CA ARG A 30 -19.58 6.59 -17.17
C ARG A 30 -20.96 6.88 -16.59
N SER A 31 -21.21 6.50 -15.34
CA SER A 31 -22.46 6.82 -14.63
C SER A 31 -22.56 8.28 -14.16
N GLY A 32 -21.53 9.11 -14.42
CA GLY A 32 -21.46 10.50 -13.95
C GLY A 32 -21.02 10.63 -12.49
N THR A 33 -20.61 9.53 -11.85
CA THR A 33 -20.16 9.52 -10.46
C THR A 33 -18.64 9.65 -10.40
N VAL A 34 -18.15 10.69 -9.72
CA VAL A 34 -16.72 10.85 -9.47
C VAL A 34 -16.31 10.00 -8.27
N GLN A 35 -15.55 8.92 -8.52
CA GLN A 35 -14.91 8.16 -7.44
C GLN A 35 -13.59 8.82 -7.05
N ARG A 36 -13.44 9.13 -5.75
CA ARG A 36 -12.17 9.55 -5.17
C ARG A 36 -11.46 8.33 -4.60
N LEU A 37 -10.27 8.03 -5.10
CA LEU A 37 -9.40 6.98 -4.58
C LEU A 37 -8.36 7.63 -3.68
N PRO A 38 -8.39 7.39 -2.36
CA PRO A 38 -7.30 7.81 -1.51
C PRO A 38 -6.11 6.88 -1.75
N VAL A 39 -4.92 7.47 -1.87
CA VAL A 39 -3.66 6.77 -2.14
C VAL A 39 -2.62 7.28 -1.15
N VAL A 40 -1.77 6.38 -0.65
CA VAL A 40 -0.51 6.71 0.04
C VAL A 40 0.61 6.09 -0.78
N GLY A 41 1.63 6.87 -1.13
CA GLY A 41 2.66 6.40 -2.05
C GLY A 41 3.84 7.35 -2.15
N GLU A 42 4.92 6.88 -2.77
CA GLU A 42 6.17 7.64 -2.90
C GLU A 42 6.29 8.31 -4.26
N LEU A 43 6.71 9.58 -4.28
CA LEU A 43 7.01 10.32 -5.50
C LEU A 43 8.52 10.36 -5.72
N VAL A 44 8.95 10.05 -6.94
CA VAL A 44 10.35 10.14 -7.35
C VAL A 44 10.54 11.19 -8.45
N PRO A 45 11.58 12.02 -8.40
CA PRO A 45 11.91 12.93 -9.49
C PRO A 45 12.36 12.15 -10.72
N THR A 46 11.82 12.53 -11.87
CA THR A 46 12.10 11.88 -13.16
C THR A 46 12.74 12.82 -14.16
N GLU A 47 12.54 14.14 -14.01
CA GLU A 47 13.10 15.14 -14.91
C GLU A 47 13.22 16.49 -14.21
N LEU A 48 14.30 17.21 -14.47
CA LEU A 48 14.46 18.62 -14.11
C LEU A 48 14.55 19.43 -15.40
N THR A 49 13.66 20.39 -15.56
CA THR A 49 13.68 21.37 -16.64
C THR A 49 14.22 22.68 -16.13
N GLU A 50 15.41 23.06 -16.59
CA GLU A 50 15.99 24.38 -16.36
C GLU A 50 15.78 25.26 -17.60
N PRO A 51 15.13 26.42 -17.46
CA PRO A 51 14.91 27.35 -18.56
C PRO A 51 16.22 28.01 -18.98
N ALA A 52 16.35 28.30 -20.28
CA ALA A 52 17.57 28.93 -20.80
C ALA A 52 17.68 30.41 -20.33
N PRO A 53 18.88 31.00 -20.32
CA PRO A 53 19.05 32.41 -19.96
C PRO A 53 18.16 33.32 -20.82
N GLY A 54 17.26 34.07 -20.17
CA GLY A 54 16.30 34.96 -20.85
C GLY A 54 14.94 34.36 -21.16
N GLU A 55 14.71 33.07 -20.91
CA GLU A 55 13.36 32.50 -20.93
C GLU A 55 12.59 32.89 -19.66
N GLU A 56 11.40 33.46 -19.84
CA GLU A 56 10.48 33.82 -18.76
C GLU A 56 9.67 32.62 -18.26
N LYS A 57 10.36 31.49 -18.03
CA LYS A 57 9.77 30.26 -17.50
C LYS A 57 10.36 29.97 -16.12
N ALA A 58 9.54 29.40 -15.24
CA ALA A 58 10.02 28.86 -13.98
C ALA A 58 10.71 27.50 -14.23
N PRO A 59 11.79 27.16 -13.50
CA PRO A 59 12.29 25.78 -13.44
C PRO A 59 11.18 24.82 -13.05
N SER A 60 11.19 23.59 -13.57
CA SER A 60 10.20 22.59 -13.19
C SER A 60 10.80 21.23 -12.91
N VAL A 61 10.30 20.55 -11.88
CA VAL A 61 10.65 19.16 -11.56
C VAL A 61 9.45 18.28 -11.87
N LYS A 62 9.66 17.24 -12.68
CA LYS A 62 8.68 16.21 -12.95
C LYS A 62 8.81 15.09 -11.92
N LEU A 63 7.72 14.77 -11.24
CA LEU A 63 7.62 13.72 -10.23
C LEU A 63 6.74 12.58 -10.76
N ARG A 64 7.13 11.34 -10.51
CA ARG A 64 6.36 10.14 -10.83
C ARG A 64 6.02 9.39 -9.55
N LEU A 65 4.82 8.83 -9.47
CA LEU A 65 4.45 7.92 -8.40
C LEU A 65 5.21 6.60 -8.59
N ALA A 66 6.15 6.29 -7.69
CA ALA A 66 6.99 5.11 -7.72
C ALA A 66 6.27 3.91 -7.11
N THR A 67 5.65 4.12 -5.94
CA THR A 67 4.88 3.14 -5.19
C THR A 67 3.53 3.74 -4.81
N ALA A 68 2.51 2.90 -4.68
CA ALA A 68 1.17 3.31 -4.30
C ALA A 68 0.48 2.18 -3.54
N GLU A 69 -0.08 2.51 -2.39
CA GLU A 69 -1.04 1.69 -1.68
C GLU A 69 -2.44 2.21 -1.99
N ILE A 70 -3.29 1.36 -2.54
CA ILE A 70 -4.69 1.65 -2.86
C ILE A 70 -5.56 0.72 -2.03
N PRO A 71 -6.49 1.26 -1.23
CA PRO A 71 -7.29 0.45 -0.33
C PRO A 71 -8.22 -0.48 -1.10
N ASP A 72 -8.28 -1.74 -0.65
CA ASP A 72 -9.26 -2.73 -1.08
C ASP A 72 -10.47 -2.71 -0.12
N GLY A 73 -11.54 -2.02 -0.54
CA GLY A 73 -12.80 -1.92 0.19
C GLY A 73 -12.90 -0.76 1.20
N ASP A 74 -14.07 -0.66 1.83
CA ASP A 74 -14.47 0.52 2.63
C ASP A 74 -13.64 0.68 3.92
N GLU A 75 -13.28 -0.43 4.58
CA GLU A 75 -12.50 -0.40 5.83
C GLU A 75 -11.08 0.12 5.60
N GLN A 76 -10.37 -0.44 4.62
CA GLN A 76 -9.04 0.05 4.24
C GLN A 76 -9.11 1.49 3.71
N THR A 77 -10.20 1.86 3.03
CA THR A 77 -10.41 3.22 2.53
C THR A 77 -10.44 4.24 3.67
N GLU A 78 -11.11 3.93 4.77
CA GLU A 78 -11.09 4.82 5.94
C GLU A 78 -9.74 4.80 6.66
N GLN A 79 -9.04 3.67 6.73
CA GLN A 79 -7.68 3.61 7.30
C GLN A 79 -6.69 4.50 6.53
N VAL A 80 -6.67 4.42 5.20
CA VAL A 80 -5.82 5.28 4.35
C VAL A 80 -6.17 6.76 4.55
N ARG A 81 -7.45 7.08 4.71
CA ARG A 81 -7.88 8.46 5.01
C ARG A 81 -7.47 8.91 6.40
N GLU A 82 -7.50 8.04 7.41
CA GLU A 82 -6.97 8.36 8.75
C GLU A 82 -5.48 8.66 8.71
N VAL A 83 -4.71 7.87 7.97
CA VAL A 83 -3.28 8.11 7.73
C VAL A 83 -3.05 9.47 7.05
N GLN A 84 -3.80 9.77 5.98
CA GLN A 84 -3.73 11.08 5.31
C GLN A 84 -4.10 12.24 6.26
N ARG A 85 -5.14 12.08 7.09
CA ARG A 85 -5.53 13.08 8.10
C ARG A 85 -4.43 13.27 9.15
N ALA A 86 -3.80 12.20 9.60
CA ALA A 86 -2.68 12.27 10.54
C ALA A 86 -1.48 13.02 9.93
N PHE A 87 -1.12 12.73 8.68
CA PHE A 87 -0.07 13.47 7.97
C PHE A 87 -0.44 14.94 7.72
N TRP A 88 -1.70 15.24 7.42
CA TRP A 88 -2.17 16.62 7.25
C TRP A 88 -2.10 17.41 8.57
N LEU A 89 -2.52 16.82 9.69
CA LEU A 89 -2.40 17.41 11.02
C LEU A 89 -0.93 17.63 11.39
N LEU A 90 -0.06 16.67 11.05
CA LEU A 90 1.39 16.79 11.23
C LEU A 90 1.95 17.99 10.46
N ARG A 91 1.64 18.10 9.16
CA ARG A 91 2.08 19.21 8.28
C ARG A 91 1.61 20.58 8.76
N THR A 92 0.40 20.65 9.30
CA THR A 92 -0.21 21.92 9.73
C THR A 92 0.16 22.31 11.16
N SER A 93 0.74 21.38 11.94
CA SER A 93 1.17 21.62 13.33
C SER A 93 2.58 22.20 13.48
N ALA A 94 3.48 22.02 12.50
CA ALA A 94 4.78 22.71 12.42
C ALA A 94 5.33 22.61 10.98
N GLY A 95 5.84 23.70 10.41
CA GLY A 95 6.30 23.76 9.01
C GLY A 95 7.35 22.69 8.67
N THR A 96 6.98 21.74 7.82
CA THR A 96 7.74 20.52 7.48
C THR A 96 8.68 20.70 6.28
N LEU A 97 9.40 21.81 6.20
CA LEU A 97 10.53 21.98 5.31
C LEU A 97 11.65 22.55 6.16
N THR A 98 12.64 21.72 6.51
CA THR A 98 13.93 22.27 6.92
C THR A 98 14.53 23.00 5.72
N PRO A 99 15.36 24.04 5.92
CA PRO A 99 16.06 24.72 4.84
C PRO A 99 16.85 23.78 3.90
N GLU A 100 17.15 22.56 4.37
CA GLU A 100 17.91 21.52 3.68
C GLU A 100 17.03 20.53 2.88
N GLY A 101 15.70 20.56 3.03
CA GLY A 101 14.79 19.72 2.25
C GLY A 101 14.53 18.31 2.80
N ASP A 102 14.96 18.02 4.03
CA ASP A 102 14.76 16.73 4.67
C ASP A 102 13.42 16.64 5.41
N ILE A 103 12.79 15.45 5.32
CA ILE A 103 11.54 15.12 6.01
C ILE A 103 11.88 14.43 7.32
N GLU A 104 11.83 15.16 8.44
CA GLU A 104 11.97 14.56 9.77
C GLU A 104 10.59 14.34 10.43
N LEU A 105 10.23 13.07 10.63
CA LEU A 105 8.99 12.67 11.28
C LEU A 105 9.10 12.87 12.80
N ALA A 106 8.06 13.46 13.41
CA ALA A 106 7.95 13.44 14.86
C ALA A 106 7.84 11.99 15.36
N LYS A 107 8.83 11.54 16.12
CA LYS A 107 8.96 10.17 16.66
C LYS A 107 7.66 9.61 17.27
N HIS A 108 6.86 10.46 17.91
CA HIS A 108 5.57 10.06 18.50
C HIS A 108 4.54 9.65 17.45
N THR A 109 4.45 10.37 16.33
CA THR A 109 3.49 10.09 15.25
C THR A 109 3.89 8.85 14.46
N ALA A 110 5.18 8.66 14.22
CA ALA A 110 5.71 7.43 13.63
C ALA A 110 5.43 6.22 14.54
N ASN A 111 5.58 6.37 15.85
CA ASN A 111 5.25 5.32 16.81
C ASN A 111 3.75 4.98 16.82
N VAL A 112 2.85 5.97 16.83
CA VAL A 112 1.39 5.72 16.84
C VAL A 112 0.91 5.06 15.55
N ALA A 113 1.42 5.48 14.40
CA ALA A 113 1.12 4.85 13.12
C ALA A 113 1.70 3.42 13.05
N GLY A 114 2.95 3.24 13.50
CA GLY A 114 3.61 1.94 13.60
C GLY A 114 2.87 0.97 14.53
N ASP A 115 2.41 1.43 15.69
CA ASP A 115 1.63 0.63 16.65
C ASP A 115 0.31 0.15 16.04
N ARG A 116 -0.36 0.97 15.22
CA ARG A 116 -1.61 0.60 14.54
C ARG A 116 -1.38 -0.43 13.44
N VAL A 117 -0.32 -0.26 12.65
CA VAL A 117 0.09 -1.23 11.62
C VAL A 117 0.49 -2.57 12.26
N ALA A 118 1.27 -2.53 13.35
CA ALA A 118 1.66 -3.72 14.10
C ALA A 118 0.44 -4.43 14.73
N MET A 119 -0.53 -3.67 15.25
CA MET A 119 -1.78 -4.23 15.76
C MET A 119 -2.60 -4.94 14.67
N ILE A 120 -2.73 -4.33 13.49
CA ILE A 120 -3.45 -4.93 12.36
C ILE A 120 -2.73 -6.20 11.88
N GLY A 121 -1.41 -6.16 11.75
CA GLY A 121 -0.59 -7.34 11.45
C GLY A 121 -0.79 -8.45 12.48
N ALA A 122 -0.75 -8.13 13.78
CA ALA A 122 -0.99 -9.08 14.85
C ALA A 122 -2.41 -9.68 14.82
N ALA A 123 -3.42 -8.87 14.51
CA ALA A 123 -4.80 -9.34 14.36
C ALA A 123 -4.94 -10.30 13.15
N ARG A 124 -4.32 -9.97 12.02
CA ARG A 124 -4.26 -10.82 10.82
C ARG A 124 -3.59 -12.15 11.12
N TYR A 125 -2.43 -12.14 11.76
CA TYR A 125 -1.73 -13.37 12.15
C TYR A 125 -2.55 -14.21 13.13
N ARG A 126 -3.21 -13.58 14.10
CA ARG A 126 -4.07 -14.30 15.06
C ARG A 126 -5.25 -14.97 14.37
N ALA A 127 -5.88 -14.30 13.41
CA ALA A 127 -6.96 -14.85 12.61
C ALA A 127 -6.48 -16.02 11.75
N ALA A 128 -5.36 -15.86 11.05
CA ALA A 128 -4.75 -16.90 10.22
C ALA A 128 -4.37 -18.14 11.05
N LEU A 129 -3.69 -17.95 12.19
CA LEU A 129 -3.34 -19.03 13.11
C LEU A 129 -4.58 -19.73 13.67
N GLY A 130 -5.63 -18.98 14.03
CA GLY A 130 -6.89 -19.56 14.51
C GLY A 130 -7.59 -20.41 13.45
N HIS A 131 -7.61 -19.94 12.20
CA HIS A 131 -8.15 -20.67 11.07
C HIS A 131 -7.38 -21.97 10.82
N TRP A 132 -6.06 -21.89 10.64
CA TRP A 132 -5.24 -23.07 10.32
C TRP A 132 -5.14 -24.07 11.48
N ALA A 133 -5.17 -23.61 12.73
CA ALA A 133 -5.30 -24.52 13.88
C ALA A 133 -6.62 -25.30 13.87
N THR A 134 -7.70 -24.68 13.39
CA THR A 134 -9.01 -25.36 13.24
C THR A 134 -8.97 -26.39 12.12
N VAL A 135 -8.36 -26.03 10.97
CA VAL A 135 -8.16 -26.94 9.84
C VAL A 135 -7.32 -28.15 10.26
N ALA A 136 -6.20 -27.93 10.94
CA ALA A 136 -5.33 -28.99 11.43
C ALA A 136 -6.05 -29.93 12.39
N ARG A 137 -6.81 -29.40 13.36
CA ARG A 137 -7.62 -30.24 14.28
C ARG A 137 -8.65 -31.07 13.52
N THR A 138 -9.31 -30.48 12.54
CA THR A 138 -10.30 -31.19 11.72
C THR A 138 -9.65 -32.35 10.97
N ALA A 139 -8.51 -32.12 10.33
CA ALA A 139 -7.75 -33.15 9.61
C ALA A 139 -7.35 -34.32 10.52
N THR A 140 -6.93 -34.05 11.78
CA THR A 140 -6.57 -35.12 12.73
C THR A 140 -7.74 -36.01 13.14
N THR A 141 -8.99 -35.54 12.98
CA THR A 141 -10.20 -36.29 13.34
C THR A 141 -10.94 -36.89 12.14
N ALA A 142 -10.54 -36.53 10.91
CA ALA A 142 -11.27 -36.86 9.69
C ALA A 142 -11.01 -38.29 9.15
N ASN A 143 -10.25 -39.12 9.88
CA ASN A 143 -9.93 -40.50 9.52
C ASN A 143 -9.39 -40.66 8.08
N LEU A 144 -8.49 -39.74 7.71
CA LEU A 144 -7.88 -39.63 6.39
C LEU A 144 -6.88 -40.76 6.12
N SER A 145 -6.75 -41.17 4.87
CA SER A 145 -5.64 -42.00 4.41
C SER A 145 -4.30 -41.25 4.50
N ALA A 146 -3.19 -41.98 4.40
CA ALA A 146 -1.86 -41.37 4.44
C ALA A 146 -1.64 -40.35 3.32
N SER A 147 -2.13 -40.61 2.10
CA SER A 147 -2.05 -39.68 0.97
C SER A 147 -2.90 -38.42 1.17
N GLU A 148 -4.10 -38.55 1.74
CA GLU A 148 -4.96 -37.41 2.04
C GLU A 148 -4.40 -36.56 3.19
N MET A 149 -3.78 -37.19 4.18
CA MET A 149 -3.06 -36.49 5.23
C MET A 149 -1.88 -35.67 4.68
N TRP A 150 -1.14 -36.21 3.71
CA TRP A 150 -0.05 -35.48 3.05
C TRP A 150 -0.55 -34.23 2.33
N ILE A 151 -1.63 -34.34 1.56
CA ILE A 151 -2.25 -33.20 0.85
C ILE A 151 -2.75 -32.14 1.85
N GLU A 152 -3.35 -32.55 2.97
CA GLU A 152 -3.80 -31.60 3.99
C GLU A 152 -2.64 -30.91 4.71
N MET A 153 -1.51 -31.59 4.91
CA MET A 153 -0.30 -30.98 5.46
C MET A 153 0.34 -29.98 4.51
N GLU A 154 0.39 -30.28 3.22
CA GLU A 154 0.86 -29.36 2.18
C GLU A 154 -0.01 -28.11 2.12
N ARG A 155 -1.34 -28.30 2.09
CA ARG A 155 -2.30 -27.19 2.15
C ARG A 155 -2.15 -26.31 3.39
N LEU A 156 -1.87 -26.92 4.55
CA LEU A 156 -1.58 -26.19 5.79
C LEU A 156 -0.28 -25.38 5.69
N ALA A 157 0.76 -25.96 5.10
CA ALA A 157 2.05 -25.30 4.90
C ALA A 157 1.92 -24.08 3.97
N ASP A 158 1.31 -24.27 2.79
CA ASP A 158 1.05 -23.20 1.82
C ASP A 158 0.20 -22.08 2.44
N GLY A 159 -0.85 -22.48 3.16
CA GLY A 159 -1.76 -21.56 3.83
C GLY A 159 -1.08 -20.70 4.91
N LEU A 160 -0.12 -21.27 5.63
CA LEU A 160 0.68 -20.56 6.63
C LEU A 160 1.77 -19.69 5.97
N ALA A 161 2.40 -20.16 4.91
CA ALA A 161 3.39 -19.40 4.12
C ALA A 161 2.76 -18.15 3.51
N ALA A 162 1.59 -18.29 2.88
CA ALA A 162 0.82 -17.16 2.36
C ALA A 162 0.40 -16.17 3.48
N ALA A 163 0.04 -16.67 4.66
CA ALA A 163 -0.28 -15.81 5.80
C ALA A 163 0.93 -14.99 6.29
N LEU A 164 2.14 -15.55 6.18
CA LEU A 164 3.41 -14.89 6.48
C LEU A 164 3.89 -13.94 5.37
N GLY A 165 3.29 -14.01 4.17
CA GLY A 165 3.67 -13.19 3.02
C GLY A 165 4.83 -13.74 2.23
N HIS A 166 5.08 -15.05 2.29
CA HIS A 166 5.95 -15.74 1.34
C HIS A 166 5.12 -16.07 0.10
N ASP A 167 5.48 -15.49 -1.05
CA ASP A 167 4.95 -15.92 -2.34
C ASP A 167 5.52 -17.32 -2.68
N GLN A 168 4.71 -18.15 -3.35
CA GLN A 168 5.08 -19.51 -3.78
C GLN A 168 6.27 -19.56 -4.77
N ASP A 169 6.80 -18.41 -5.20
CA ASP A 169 7.84 -18.30 -6.23
C ASP A 169 9.27 -18.15 -5.66
N ASP A 170 9.45 -18.16 -4.32
CA ASP A 170 10.77 -18.01 -3.66
C ASP A 170 11.48 -19.35 -3.32
N GLU A 171 11.03 -20.48 -3.87
CA GLU A 171 11.72 -21.77 -3.72
C GLU A 171 12.26 -22.29 -5.08
N ASP A 172 13.60 -22.36 -5.17
CA ASP A 172 14.40 -23.05 -6.20
C ASP A 172 14.04 -24.55 -6.36
#